data_AF-A0A7J4UYX4-F1
#
_entry.id   AF-A0A7J4UYX4-F1
#
_cell.length_a   1.000
_cell.length_b   1.000
_cell.length_c   1.000
_cell.angle_alpha   90.00
_cell.angle_beta   90.00
_cell.angle_gamma   90.00
#
_symmetry.space_group_name_H-M   'P 1'
#
loop_
_entity.id
_entity.type
_entity.pdbx_description
1 polymer ?
#
loop_
_entity_poly.entity_id
_entity_poly.type
_entity_poly.pdbx_seq_one_letter_code
_entity_poly.pdbx_strand_id
1 'polypeptide(L)'
;MLAMSIPFEQEPIAVFDLMSVTNLLVLGVFCAGLSSVLYLGSLEHEEVSRMAFFIYLMPVFASVFAWVIKGEGVEAWTAVCAGVIASGIAIATRRGG
;
A
#
# COMPACT_ATOMS: atom_id res chain seq x y z
N MET A 1 30.08 2.59 -14.39
CA MET A 1 30.11 1.21 -14.93
C MET A 1 29.16 0.29 -14.14
N LEU A 2 27.86 0.58 -14.16
CA LEU A 2 26.78 -0.26 -13.63
C LEU A 2 25.41 0.05 -14.28
N ALA A 3 25.34 1.11 -15.10
CA ALA A 3 24.15 1.55 -15.82
C ALA A 3 23.85 0.75 -17.12
N MET A 4 24.70 -0.22 -17.48
CA MET A 4 24.60 -0.98 -18.73
C MET A 4 24.56 -2.49 -18.47
N SER A 5 23.70 -2.90 -17.54
CA SER A 5 23.39 -4.32 -17.33
C SER A 5 21.92 -4.55 -16.99
N ILE A 6 21.04 -3.61 -17.33
CA ILE A 6 19.60 -3.91 -17.36
C ILE A 6 19.40 -4.86 -18.54
N PRO A 7 19.01 -6.12 -18.31
CA PRO A 7 18.64 -7.00 -19.40
C PRO A 7 17.30 -6.48 -19.94
N PHE A 8 17.37 -5.67 -21.00
CA PHE A 8 16.21 -5.20 -21.76
C PHE A 8 15.52 -6.33 -22.56
N GLU A 9 15.86 -7.59 -22.28
CA GLU A 9 15.17 -8.80 -22.70
C GLU A 9 14.13 -9.24 -21.66
N GLN A 10 13.37 -8.29 -21.12
CA GLN A 10 12.03 -8.65 -20.62
C GLN A 10 11.16 -8.81 -21.85
N GLU A 11 11.24 -9.97 -22.52
CA GLU A 11 10.20 -10.34 -23.47
C GLU A 11 8.86 -10.13 -22.75
N PRO A 12 7.94 -9.32 -23.29
CA PRO A 12 6.63 -9.15 -22.68
C PRO A 12 5.93 -10.51 -22.78
N ILE A 13 6.11 -11.33 -21.75
CA ILE A 13 5.32 -12.52 -21.47
C ILE A 13 3.92 -12.02 -21.12
N ALA A 14 3.21 -11.59 -22.15
CA ALA A 14 1.79 -11.35 -22.15
C ALA A 14 1.08 -12.70 -22.08
N VAL A 15 1.30 -13.40 -20.97
CA VAL A 15 0.54 -14.59 -20.62
C VAL A 15 -0.80 -14.05 -20.12
N PHE A 16 -1.69 -13.80 -21.07
CA PHE A 16 -3.09 -13.48 -20.80
C PHE A 16 -3.77 -14.73 -20.26
N ASP A 17 -3.47 -15.01 -19.01
CA ASP A 17 -4.10 -16.06 -18.22
C ASP A 17 -5.30 -15.49 -17.48
N LEU A 18 -6.31 -16.32 -17.24
CA LEU A 18 -7.53 -15.91 -16.55
C LEU A 18 -7.21 -15.36 -15.14
N MET A 19 -6.19 -15.91 -14.47
CA MET A 19 -5.71 -15.37 -13.18
C MET A 19 -5.11 -13.96 -13.30
N SER A 20 -4.38 -13.67 -14.38
CA SER A 20 -3.80 -12.34 -14.59
C SER A 20 -4.87 -11.28 -14.82
N VAL A 21 -5.92 -11.62 -15.58
CA VAL A 21 -7.07 -10.73 -15.81
C VAL A 21 -7.84 -10.49 -14.51
N THR A 22 -8.06 -11.53 -13.71
CA THR A 22 -8.69 -11.39 -12.39
C THR A 22 -7.87 -10.51 -11.45
N ASN A 23 -6.54 -10.68 -11.37
CA ASN A 23 -5.68 -9.83 -10.56
C ASN A 23 -5.74 -8.35 -11.00
N LEU A 24 -5.69 -8.11 -12.32
CA LEU A 24 -5.84 -6.76 -12.87
C LEU A 24 -7.19 -6.14 -12.54
N LEU A 25 -8.28 -6.91 -12.62
CA LEU A 25 -9.61 -6.45 -12.24
C LEU A 25 -9.70 -6.12 -10.75
N VAL A 26 -9.17 -6.99 -9.89
CA VAL A 26 -9.16 -6.76 -8.44
C VAL A 26 -8.34 -5.52 -8.09
N LEU A 27 -7.15 -5.36 -8.66
CA LEU A 27 -6.33 -4.16 -8.46
C LEU A 27 -7.00 -2.91 -9.00
N GLY A 28 -7.55 -2.96 -10.21
CA GLY A 28 -8.21 -1.82 -10.85
C GLY A 28 -9.46 -1.38 -10.11
N VAL A 29 -10.34 -2.31 -9.75
CA VAL A 29 -11.62 -2.00 -9.09
C VAL A 29 -11.41 -1.70 -7.61
N PHE A 30 -10.66 -2.53 -6.89
CA PHE A 30 -10.53 -2.41 -5.44
C PHE A 30 -9.44 -1.40 -5.05
N CYS A 31 -8.23 -1.51 -5.63
CA CYS A 31 -7.11 -0.67 -5.24
C CYS A 31 -7.19 0.74 -5.85
N ALA A 32 -7.64 0.87 -7.11
CA ALA A 32 -7.74 2.18 -7.76
C ALA A 32 -9.14 2.77 -7.68
N GLY A 33 -10.18 2.03 -8.10
CA GLY A 33 -11.55 2.52 -8.15
C GLY A 33 -12.11 2.87 -6.77
N LEU A 34 -12.23 1.87 -5.88
CA LEU A 34 -12.80 2.04 -4.55
C LEU A 34 -12.00 3.05 -3.72
N SER A 35 -10.66 2.96 -3.76
CA SER A 35 -9.76 3.89 -3.06
C SER A 35 -9.96 5.34 -3.53
N SER A 36 -10.06 5.57 -4.83
CA SER A 36 -10.27 6.93 -5.37
C SER A 36 -11.62 7.50 -4.96
N VAL A 37 -12.68 6.69 -4.95
CA VAL A 37 -14.02 7.11 -4.50
C VAL A 37 -14.01 7.45 -3.01
N LEU A 38 -13.42 6.59 -2.18
CA LEU A 38 -13.30 6.82 -0.74
C LEU A 38 -12.44 8.05 -0.42
N TYR A 39 -11.37 8.27 -1.18
CA TYR A 39 -10.49 9.42 -1.02
C TYR A 39 -11.20 10.73 -1.41
N LEU A 40 -11.91 10.74 -2.54
CA LEU A 40 -12.68 11.90 -2.98
C LEU A 40 -13.84 12.22 -2.03
N GLY A 41 -14.58 11.19 -1.57
CA GLY A 41 -15.67 11.39 -0.60
C GLY A 41 -15.16 11.80 0.80
N SER A 42 -13.96 11.36 1.17
CA SER A 42 -13.29 11.82 2.38
C SER A 42 -12.82 13.27 2.27
N LEU A 43 -12.33 13.71 1.11
CA LEU A 43 -11.92 15.09 0.88
C LEU A 43 -13.08 16.09 1.04
N GLU A 44 -14.33 15.64 0.86
CA GLU A 44 -15.52 16.47 1.10
C GLU A 44 -15.83 16.67 2.59
N HIS A 45 -15.34 15.79 3.47
CA HIS A 45 -15.70 15.78 4.91
C HIS A 45 -14.51 15.97 5.86
N GLU A 46 -13.28 15.74 5.41
CA GLU A 46 -12.07 15.71 6.24
C GLU A 46 -10.96 16.57 5.63
N GLU A 47 -10.16 17.19 6.50
CA GLU A 47 -9.02 17.99 6.07
C GLU A 47 -7.93 17.11 5.42
N VAL A 48 -7.35 17.58 4.31
CA VAL A 48 -6.30 16.89 3.53
C VAL A 48 -5.16 16.37 4.42
N SER A 49 -4.84 17.12 5.49
CA SER A 49 -3.84 16.75 6.49
C SER A 49 -4.14 15.38 7.14
N ARG A 50 -5.41 15.12 7.48
CA ARG A 50 -5.85 13.90 8.16
C ARG A 50 -5.79 12.68 7.23
N MET A 51 -6.11 12.88 5.96
CA MET A 51 -5.99 11.87 4.90
C MET A 51 -4.53 11.46 4.63
N ALA A 52 -3.59 12.40 4.64
CA ALA A 52 -2.18 12.10 4.44
C ALA A 52 -1.64 11.13 5.51
N PHE A 53 -2.09 11.26 6.77
CA PHE A 53 -1.72 10.32 7.83
C PHE A 53 -2.23 8.90 7.60
N PHE A 54 -3.42 8.73 7.01
CA PHE A 54 -3.92 7.41 6.64
C PHE A 54 -3.09 6.76 5.52
N ILE A 55 -2.62 7.55 4.55
CA ILE A 55 -1.72 7.07 3.49
C ILE A 55 -0.39 6.59 4.10
N TYR A 56 0.14 7.30 5.09
CA TYR A 56 1.34 6.84 5.81
C TYR A 56 1.14 5.55 6.63
N LEU A 57 -0.12 5.16 6.89
CA LEU A 57 -0.47 3.88 7.52
C LEU A 57 -0.44 2.71 6.54
N MET A 58 -0.44 2.97 5.22
CA MET A 58 -0.40 1.95 4.16
C MET A 58 0.76 0.94 4.32
N PRO A 59 2.02 1.32 4.57
CA PRO A 59 3.11 0.36 4.82
C PRO A 59 2.93 -0.50 6.08
N VAL A 60 2.24 0.01 7.10
CA VAL A 60 1.89 -0.76 8.32
C VAL A 60 0.90 -1.84 7.96
N PHE A 61 -0.17 -1.49 7.24
CA PHE A 61 -1.14 -2.47 6.74
C PHE A 61 -0.48 -3.47 5.79
N ALA A 62 0.38 -3.03 4.88
CA ALA A 62 1.11 -3.91 3.97
C ALA A 62 1.96 -4.94 4.75
N SER A 63 2.64 -4.52 5.81
CA SER A 63 3.42 -5.43 6.67
C SER A 63 2.53 -6.43 7.42
N VAL A 64 1.38 -5.98 7.94
CA VAL A 64 0.40 -6.85 8.62
C VAL A 64 -0.23 -7.84 7.64
N PHE A 65 -0.65 -7.39 6.47
CA PHE A 65 -1.20 -8.27 5.43
C PHE A 65 -0.15 -9.24 4.88
N ALA A 66 1.11 -8.82 4.73
CA ALA A 66 2.19 -9.72 4.36
C ALA A 66 2.37 -10.83 5.40
N TRP A 67 2.31 -10.50 6.70
CA TRP A 67 2.33 -11.50 7.77
C TRP A 67 1.13 -12.45 7.71
N VAL A 68 -0.08 -11.91 7.58
CA VAL A 68 -1.34 -12.69 7.61
C VAL A 68 -1.51 -13.57 6.37
N ILE A 69 -1.21 -13.04 5.17
CA ILE A 69 -1.45 -13.72 3.89
C ILE A 69 -0.30 -14.66 3.55
N LYS A 70 0.94 -14.20 3.75
CA LYS A 70 2.12 -14.95 3.30
C LYS A 70 2.67 -15.91 4.35
N GLY A 71 2.33 -15.73 5.63
CA GLY A 71 2.79 -16.58 6.74
C GLY A 71 4.31 -16.54 6.99
N GLU A 72 5.07 -15.81 6.18
CA GLU A 72 6.48 -15.53 6.41
C GLU A 72 6.60 -14.60 7.62
N GLY A 73 7.39 -15.03 8.60
CA GLY A 73 7.62 -14.27 9.83
C GLY A 73 8.17 -12.89 9.49
N VAL A 74 7.34 -11.86 9.69
CA VAL A 74 7.79 -10.48 9.59
C VAL A 74 8.93 -10.31 10.59
N GLU A 75 10.09 -9.91 10.09
CA GLU A 75 11.27 -9.68 10.91
C GLU A 75 10.89 -8.76 12.07
N ALA A 76 11.33 -9.09 13.29
CA ALA A 76 10.94 -8.36 14.50
C ALA A 76 11.20 -6.84 14.37
N TRP A 77 12.22 -6.45 13.59
CA TRP A 77 12.53 -5.07 13.28
C TRP A 77 11.43 -4.36 12.48
N THR A 78 10.84 -5.05 11.50
CA THR A 78 9.72 -4.52 10.70
C THR A 78 8.47 -4.32 11.55
N ALA A 79 8.23 -5.20 12.53
CA ALA A 79 7.14 -5.04 13.50
C ALA A 79 7.36 -3.82 14.42
N VAL A 80 8.61 -3.58 14.87
CA VAL A 80 8.97 -2.39 15.64
C VAL A 80 8.75 -1.12 14.82
N CYS A 81 9.23 -1.09 13.57
CA CYS A 81 9.01 0.04 12.66
C CYS A 81 7.52 0.30 12.42
N ALA A 82 6.72 -0.75 12.22
CA ALA A 82 5.28 -0.64 12.10
C ALA A 82 4.63 -0.01 13.35
N GLY A 83 5.08 -0.42 14.55
CA GLY A 83 4.65 0.18 15.82
C GLY A 83 5.01 1.66 15.94
N VAL A 84 6.22 2.04 15.54
CA VAL A 84 6.67 3.45 15.54
C VAL A 84 5.80 4.30 14.61
N ILE A 85 5.55 3.84 13.38
CA ILE A 85 4.72 4.54 12.41
C ILE A 85 3.28 4.70 12.94
N ALA A 86 2.70 3.62 13.46
CA ALA A 86 1.34 3.64 14.03
C ALA A 86 1.23 4.62 15.22
N SER A 87 2.23 4.63 16.11
CA SER A 87 2.26 5.55 17.25
C SER A 87 2.42 7.01 16.82
N GLY A 88 3.26 7.30 15.82
CA GLY A 88 3.43 8.64 15.26
C GLY A 88 2.12 9.17 14.65
N ILE A 89 1.40 8.32 13.91
CA ILE A 89 0.11 8.69 13.31
C ILE A 89 -0.97 8.87 14.37
N ALA A 90 -1.00 8.03 15.42
CA ALA A 90 -1.93 8.19 16.54
C ALA A 90 -1.71 9.51 17.31
N ILE A 91 -0.47 9.96 17.47
CA ILE A 91 -0.15 11.24 18.10
C ILE A 91 -0.53 12.41 17.18
N ALA A 92 -0.22 12.30 15.88
CA ALA A 92 -0.50 13.35 14.91
C ALA A 92 -2.01 13.57 14.69
N THR A 93 -2.78 12.48 14.57
CA THR A 93 -4.24 12.53 14.45
C THR A 93 -4.94 13.10 15.69
N ARG A 94 -4.34 12.97 16.88
CA ARG A 94 -4.85 13.56 18.14
C ARG A 94 -4.53 15.04 18.31
N ARG A 95 -3.52 15.58 17.62
CA ARG A 95 -3.11 16.99 17.70
C ARG A 95 -3.76 17.89 16.64
N GLY A 96 -4.39 17.30 15.63
CA GLY A 96 -5.08 18.01 14.55
C GLY A 96 -6.60 18.09 14.69
N GLY A 97 -7.14 17.99 15.91
CA GLY A 97 -8.55 18.25 16.23
C GLY A 97 -8.66 19.34 17.29
#